data_AF-A0A8J2WX72-F1
#
_entry.id   AF-A0A8J2WX72-F1
#
_cell.length_a   1.000
_cell.length_b   1.000
_cell.length_c   1.000
_cell.angle_alpha   90.00
_cell.angle_beta   90.00
_cell.angle_gamma   90.00
#
_symmetry.space_group_name_H-M   'P 1'
#
loop_
_entity.id
_entity.type
_entity.pdbx_description
1 polymer ?
#
loop_
_entity_poly.entity_id
_entity_poly.type
_entity_poly.pdbx_seq_one_letter_code
_entity_poly.pdbx_strand_id
1 'polypeptide(L)'
;MAAAEDYDWTRPYRTWEATLKKQDDEEDAAAATKRREAAAAAAACGGCRNLDRTEERALFAQPVHETLKGAQLAVERGDRMFHEGRLERSIQWYEKALVAYDYAFPEDGETQRLLDAMRRDALLGSARVYLEAKLPRAALRSCREVSGNDEARLLEARACRELDLFDEARTALSDIDAPRERALLQARERAYATNSKVVSKRIVGGLHQKKLQKGILPASIPACQRDELDDAAQPIKTAAEAFSSLVETLDGDDIKDRSSLMCT
;
A
#
# COMPACT_ATOMS: atom_id res chain seq x y z
N MET A 1 -41.49 19.18 -62.12
CA MET A 1 -41.06 18.03 -61.31
C MET A 1 -40.62 18.59 -59.96
N ALA A 2 -41.50 18.57 -58.96
CA ALA A 2 -41.14 18.99 -57.60
C ALA A 2 -40.72 17.73 -56.81
N ALA A 3 -39.53 17.76 -56.24
CA ALA A 3 -38.97 16.67 -55.46
C ALA A 3 -39.78 16.47 -54.18
N ALA A 4 -40.12 15.22 -53.86
CA ALA A 4 -40.69 14.86 -52.57
C ALA A 4 -39.61 15.06 -51.50
N GLU A 5 -39.86 15.95 -50.54
CA GLU A 5 -39.03 16.05 -49.34
C GLU A 5 -39.25 14.77 -48.50
N ASP A 6 -38.22 13.95 -48.38
CA ASP A 6 -38.21 12.77 -47.51
C ASP A 6 -38.46 13.20 -46.06
N TYR A 7 -39.63 12.83 -45.53
CA TYR A 7 -39.98 13.10 -44.13
C TYR A 7 -39.13 12.24 -43.20
N ASP A 8 -38.18 12.89 -42.50
CA ASP A 8 -37.33 12.24 -41.49
C ASP A 8 -38.15 11.89 -40.23
N TRP A 9 -38.65 10.66 -40.22
CA TRP A 9 -39.44 10.08 -39.13
C TRP A 9 -38.65 9.93 -37.81
N THR A 10 -37.33 10.13 -37.81
CA THR A 10 -36.49 10.05 -36.60
C THR A 10 -36.46 11.35 -35.79
N ARG A 11 -36.98 12.45 -36.35
CA ARG A 11 -37.02 13.78 -35.73
C ARG A 11 -37.71 13.83 -34.34
N PRO A 12 -38.82 13.11 -34.09
CA PRO A 12 -39.45 13.06 -32.76
C PRO A 12 -38.63 12.29 -31.71
N TYR A 13 -37.81 11.32 -32.14
CA TYR A 13 -36.99 10.51 -31.24
C TYR A 13 -35.74 11.26 -30.76
N ARG A 14 -35.17 12.14 -31.60
CA ARG A 14 -34.06 13.03 -31.19
C ARG A 14 -34.47 14.03 -30.11
N THR A 15 -35.72 14.51 -30.14
CA THR A 15 -36.25 15.35 -29.07
C THR A 15 -36.51 14.56 -27.79
N TRP A 16 -36.74 13.25 -27.90
CA TRP A 16 -37.01 12.37 -26.76
C TRP A 16 -35.73 12.03 -25.97
N GLU A 17 -34.62 11.75 -26.68
CA GLU A 17 -33.30 11.58 -26.06
C GLU A 17 -32.84 12.84 -25.33
N ALA A 18 -33.10 14.03 -25.90
CA ALA A 18 -32.80 15.30 -25.27
C ALA A 18 -33.62 15.54 -24.00
N THR A 19 -34.89 15.09 -23.96
CA THR A 19 -35.72 15.19 -22.75
C THR A 19 -35.34 14.20 -21.67
N LEU A 20 -34.96 12.96 -22.04
CA LEU A 20 -34.46 11.95 -21.10
C LEU A 20 -33.16 12.39 -20.43
N LYS A 21 -32.21 12.89 -21.23
CA LYS A 21 -30.94 13.42 -20.71
C LYS A 21 -31.16 14.57 -19.73
N LYS A 22 -32.13 15.44 -19.99
CA LYS A 22 -32.47 16.54 -19.08
C LYS A 22 -33.06 16.04 -17.76
N GLN A 23 -33.86 14.97 -17.78
CA GLN A 23 -34.39 14.34 -16.57
C GLN A 23 -33.28 13.67 -15.75
N ASP A 24 -32.38 12.94 -16.41
CA ASP A 24 -31.22 12.32 -15.74
C ASP A 24 -30.32 13.40 -15.09
N ASP A 25 -30.04 14.49 -15.81
CA ASP A 25 -29.25 15.62 -15.29
C ASP A 25 -29.95 16.32 -14.09
N GLU A 26 -31.28 16.41 -14.10
CA GLU A 26 -32.10 16.96 -13.00
C GLU A 26 -32.13 16.02 -11.78
N GLU A 27 -32.22 14.71 -11.99
CA GLU A 27 -32.16 13.69 -10.93
C GLU A 27 -30.76 13.63 -10.28
N ASP A 28 -29.69 13.70 -11.07
CA ASP A 28 -28.31 13.76 -10.58
C ASP A 28 -28.06 15.06 -9.78
N ALA A 29 -28.59 16.19 -10.25
CA ALA A 29 -28.52 17.46 -9.52
C ALA A 29 -29.28 17.38 -8.18
N ALA A 30 -30.47 16.78 -8.16
CA ALA A 30 -31.26 16.57 -6.93
C ALA A 30 -30.59 15.59 -5.96
N ALA A 31 -29.92 14.54 -6.48
CA ALA A 31 -29.15 13.62 -5.66
C ALA A 31 -27.90 14.31 -5.06
N ALA A 32 -27.24 15.18 -5.82
CA ALA A 32 -26.10 15.95 -5.37
C ALA A 32 -26.48 16.99 -4.29
N THR A 33 -27.62 17.67 -4.43
CA THR A 33 -28.12 18.60 -3.39
C THR A 33 -28.48 17.85 -2.13
N LYS A 34 -29.21 16.73 -2.22
CA LYS A 34 -29.55 15.88 -1.07
C LYS A 34 -28.31 15.34 -0.34
N ARG A 35 -27.25 14.96 -1.07
CA ARG A 35 -25.95 14.56 -0.49
C ARG A 35 -25.26 15.73 0.24
N ARG A 36 -25.31 16.94 -0.33
CA ARG A 36 -24.73 18.14 0.31
C ARG A 36 -25.50 18.54 1.56
N GLU A 37 -26.83 18.46 1.54
CA GLU A 37 -27.68 18.74 2.69
C GLU A 37 -27.48 17.71 3.81
N ALA A 38 -27.38 16.42 3.48
CA ALA A 38 -27.05 15.37 4.43
C ALA A 38 -25.64 15.57 5.05
N ALA A 39 -24.65 15.96 4.24
CA ALA A 39 -23.31 16.28 4.71
C ALA A 39 -23.29 17.52 5.63
N ALA A 40 -24.08 18.55 5.31
CA ALA A 40 -24.22 19.75 6.12
C ALA A 40 -24.94 19.46 7.45
N ALA A 41 -25.99 18.64 7.44
CA ALA A 41 -26.69 18.20 8.63
C ALA A 41 -25.78 17.34 9.54
N ALA A 42 -24.97 16.46 8.95
CA ALA A 42 -23.97 15.67 9.68
C ALA A 42 -22.85 16.56 10.28
N ALA A 43 -22.44 17.62 9.58
CA ALA A 43 -21.47 18.58 10.08
C ALA A 43 -22.02 19.47 11.22
N ALA A 44 -23.33 19.76 11.21
CA ALA A 44 -23.99 20.55 12.24
C ALA A 44 -24.14 19.81 13.58
N CYS A 45 -24.12 18.48 13.58
CA CYS A 45 -24.15 17.68 14.81
C CYS A 45 -22.72 17.37 15.30
N GLY A 46 -22.09 18.34 15.96
CA GLY A 46 -20.70 18.27 16.45
C GLY A 46 -20.36 17.15 17.45
N GLY A 47 -21.31 16.28 17.81
CA GLY A 47 -21.12 15.13 18.71
C GLY A 47 -21.53 13.76 18.15
N CYS A 48 -22.17 13.69 16.98
CA CYS A 48 -22.72 12.44 16.43
C CYS A 48 -22.02 11.96 15.15
N ARG A 49 -20.79 12.44 14.89
CA ARG A 49 -20.00 12.13 13.69
C ARG A 49 -19.66 10.64 13.51
N ASN A 50 -19.83 9.83 14.56
CA ASN A 50 -19.47 8.40 14.61
C ASN A 50 -20.65 7.45 14.95
N LEU A 51 -21.90 7.92 14.92
CA LEU A 51 -23.07 7.07 15.25
C LEU A 51 -23.74 6.42 14.04
N ASP A 52 -23.40 6.83 12.82
CA ASP A 52 -23.91 6.20 11.61
C ASP A 52 -23.20 4.87 11.35
N ARG A 53 -23.63 3.83 12.09
CA ARG A 53 -23.17 2.45 11.94
C ARG A 53 -24.02 1.69 10.91
N THR A 54 -24.64 2.38 9.95
CA THR A 54 -25.56 1.75 8.98
C THR A 54 -24.85 0.69 8.15
N GLU A 55 -23.61 0.93 7.73
CA GLU A 55 -22.81 -0.05 6.98
C GLU A 55 -22.43 -1.27 7.85
N GLU A 56 -22.02 -1.03 9.10
CA GLU A 56 -21.71 -2.13 10.03
C GLU A 56 -22.95 -2.96 10.38
N ARG A 57 -24.11 -2.30 10.53
CA ARG A 57 -25.40 -2.99 10.71
C ARG A 57 -25.78 -3.80 9.47
N ALA A 58 -25.53 -3.27 8.28
CA ALA A 58 -25.77 -3.99 7.04
C ALA A 58 -24.87 -5.23 6.94
N LEU A 59 -23.59 -5.11 7.31
CA LEU A 59 -22.66 -6.23 7.36
C LEU A 59 -23.10 -7.30 8.39
N PHE A 60 -23.55 -6.88 9.57
CA PHE A 60 -24.08 -7.79 10.58
C PHE A 60 -25.39 -8.48 10.15
N ALA A 61 -26.21 -7.81 9.35
CA ALA A 61 -27.45 -8.37 8.83
C ALA A 61 -27.25 -9.32 7.64
N GLN A 62 -26.05 -9.34 7.04
CA GLN A 62 -25.75 -10.23 5.91
C GLN A 62 -25.65 -11.69 6.38
N PRO A 63 -26.14 -12.64 5.57
CA PRO A 63 -25.99 -14.04 5.88
C PRO A 63 -24.53 -14.46 5.75
N VAL A 64 -24.08 -15.35 6.64
CA VAL A 64 -22.67 -15.76 6.78
C VAL A 64 -22.04 -16.19 5.45
N HIS A 65 -22.78 -16.90 4.60
CA HIS A 65 -22.28 -17.36 3.30
C HIS A 65 -21.97 -16.21 2.33
N GLU A 66 -22.72 -15.10 2.37
CA GLU A 66 -22.43 -13.91 1.58
C GLU A 66 -21.21 -13.18 2.12
N THR A 67 -21.11 -13.05 3.45
CA THR A 67 -19.95 -12.44 4.12
C THR A 67 -18.66 -13.19 3.79
N LEU A 68 -18.70 -14.52 3.82
CA LEU A 68 -17.57 -15.38 3.42
C LEU A 68 -17.19 -15.18 1.96
N LYS A 69 -18.17 -15.18 1.04
CA LYS A 69 -17.90 -14.93 -0.38
C LYS A 69 -17.29 -13.54 -0.60
N GLY A 70 -17.77 -12.53 0.12
CA GLY A 70 -17.22 -11.18 0.11
C GLY A 70 -15.77 -11.14 0.59
N ALA A 71 -15.48 -11.83 1.69
CA ALA A 71 -14.13 -11.94 2.24
C ALA A 71 -13.17 -12.64 1.28
N GLN A 72 -13.61 -13.74 0.64
CA GLN A 72 -12.82 -14.46 -0.37
C GLN A 72 -12.44 -13.55 -1.55
N LEU A 73 -13.42 -12.83 -2.10
CA LEU A 73 -13.19 -11.89 -3.18
C LEU A 73 -12.26 -10.74 -2.77
N ALA A 74 -12.32 -10.32 -1.51
CA ALA A 74 -11.42 -9.30 -0.97
C ALA A 74 -9.98 -9.82 -0.89
N VAL A 75 -9.75 -11.06 -0.42
CA VAL A 75 -8.43 -11.70 -0.43
C VAL A 75 -7.87 -11.80 -1.85
N GLU A 76 -8.65 -12.33 -2.80
CA GLU A 76 -8.22 -12.48 -4.20
C GLU A 76 -7.87 -11.14 -4.86
N ARG A 77 -8.62 -10.08 -4.53
CA ARG A 77 -8.30 -8.72 -4.99
C ARG A 77 -7.06 -8.16 -4.31
N GLY A 78 -6.86 -8.45 -3.02
CA GLY A 78 -5.66 -8.12 -2.27
C GLY A 78 -4.41 -8.71 -2.92
N ASP A 79 -4.44 -10.01 -3.23
CA ASP A 79 -3.36 -10.73 -3.92
C ASP A 79 -3.08 -10.12 -5.30
N ARG A 80 -4.13 -9.86 -6.10
CA ARG A 80 -3.97 -9.23 -7.41
C ARG A 80 -3.28 -7.86 -7.31
N MET A 81 -3.74 -7.01 -6.40
CA MET A 81 -3.16 -5.68 -6.20
C MET A 81 -1.72 -5.76 -5.69
N PHE A 82 -1.39 -6.77 -4.89
CA PHE A 82 -0.03 -7.04 -4.44
C PHE A 82 0.88 -7.39 -5.61
N HIS A 83 0.45 -8.30 -6.50
CA HIS A 83 1.21 -8.66 -7.70
C HIS A 83 1.37 -7.51 -8.69
N GLU A 84 0.42 -6.58 -8.75
CA GLU A 84 0.54 -5.32 -9.52
C GLU A 84 1.47 -4.28 -8.87
N GLY A 85 2.01 -4.54 -7.66
CA GLY A 85 2.83 -3.59 -6.91
C GLY A 85 2.03 -2.46 -6.24
N ARG A 86 0.70 -2.52 -6.24
CA ARG A 86 -0.17 -1.52 -5.60
C ARG A 86 -0.36 -1.83 -4.12
N LEU A 87 0.70 -1.68 -3.33
CA LEU A 87 0.76 -2.12 -1.92
C LEU A 87 -0.34 -1.51 -1.05
N GLU A 88 -0.58 -0.21 -1.13
CA GLU A 88 -1.60 0.48 -0.31
C GLU A 88 -3.03 -0.06 -0.59
N ARG A 89 -3.36 -0.29 -1.87
CA ARG A 89 -4.66 -0.86 -2.25
C ARG A 89 -4.78 -2.30 -1.80
N SER A 90 -3.69 -3.06 -1.86
CA SER A 90 -3.65 -4.44 -1.38
C SER A 90 -3.95 -4.50 0.12
N ILE A 91 -3.32 -3.64 0.94
CA ILE A 91 -3.61 -3.52 2.37
C ILE A 91 -5.11 -3.27 2.62
N GLN A 92 -5.70 -2.30 1.93
CA GLN A 92 -7.13 -1.99 2.09
C GLN A 92 -8.04 -3.18 1.78
N TRP A 93 -7.68 -4.00 0.79
CA TRP A 93 -8.46 -5.20 0.46
C TRP A 93 -8.32 -6.29 1.52
N TYR A 94 -7.13 -6.51 2.07
CA TYR A 94 -6.98 -7.45 3.16
C TYR A 94 -7.66 -6.97 4.45
N GLU A 95 -7.59 -5.68 4.77
CA GLU A 95 -8.31 -5.11 5.91
C GLU A 95 -9.82 -5.30 5.76
N LYS A 96 -10.38 -5.11 4.55
CA LYS A 96 -11.79 -5.42 4.27
C LYS A 96 -12.12 -6.90 4.48
N ALA A 97 -11.22 -7.81 4.09
CA ALA A 97 -11.41 -9.25 4.34
C ALA A 97 -11.42 -9.55 5.85
N LEU A 98 -10.48 -8.97 6.60
CA LEU A 98 -10.39 -9.14 8.06
C LEU A 98 -11.63 -8.60 8.78
N VAL A 99 -12.11 -7.42 8.38
CA VAL A 99 -13.37 -6.86 8.90
C VAL A 99 -14.53 -7.80 8.59
N ALA A 100 -14.64 -8.34 7.38
CA ALA A 100 -15.70 -9.30 7.07
C ALA A 100 -15.66 -10.55 8.00
N TYR A 101 -14.47 -10.99 8.43
CA TYR A 101 -14.34 -12.08 9.39
C TYR A 101 -14.80 -11.71 10.80
N ASP A 102 -14.50 -10.49 11.28
CA ASP A 102 -14.92 -10.03 12.60
C ASP A 102 -16.45 -9.96 12.77
N TYR A 103 -17.17 -9.83 11.65
CA TYR A 103 -18.63 -9.77 11.61
C TYR A 103 -19.29 -11.06 11.07
N ALA A 104 -18.52 -12.12 10.82
CA ALA A 104 -19.07 -13.42 10.42
C ALA A 104 -19.26 -14.33 11.65
N PHE A 105 -20.50 -14.76 11.88
CA PHE A 105 -20.86 -15.62 13.03
C PHE A 105 -21.41 -16.97 12.53
N PRO A 106 -20.54 -17.90 12.09
CA PRO A 106 -20.99 -19.22 11.62
C PRO A 106 -21.61 -20.04 12.76
N GLU A 107 -22.72 -20.71 12.45
CA GLU A 107 -23.42 -21.57 13.41
C GLU A 107 -22.83 -22.99 13.46
N ASP A 108 -22.15 -23.40 12.39
CA ASP A 108 -21.60 -24.74 12.22
C ASP A 108 -20.05 -24.74 12.24
N GLY A 109 -19.50 -25.86 12.72
CA GLY A 109 -18.05 -26.01 12.88
C GLY A 109 -17.27 -26.15 11.56
N GLU A 110 -17.92 -26.52 10.46
CA GLU A 110 -17.26 -26.61 9.15
C GLU A 110 -17.03 -25.22 8.57
N THR A 111 -18.06 -24.37 8.62
CA THR A 111 -18.00 -22.97 8.20
C THR A 111 -17.04 -22.18 9.08
N GLN A 112 -16.98 -22.44 10.40
CA GLN A 112 -15.95 -21.82 11.26
C GLN A 112 -14.52 -22.19 10.82
N ARG A 113 -14.26 -23.46 10.48
CA ARG A 113 -12.93 -23.87 9.99
C ARG A 113 -12.57 -23.22 8.66
N LEU A 114 -13.55 -23.06 7.77
CA LEU A 114 -13.37 -22.35 6.51
C LEU A 114 -13.05 -20.87 6.76
N LEU A 115 -13.80 -20.21 7.64
CA LEU A 115 -13.58 -18.84 8.06
C LEU A 115 -12.17 -18.65 8.65
N ASP A 116 -11.75 -19.54 9.55
CA ASP A 116 -10.43 -19.51 10.18
C ASP A 116 -9.30 -19.69 9.15
N ALA A 117 -9.50 -20.57 8.16
CA ALA A 117 -8.55 -20.76 7.07
C ALA A 117 -8.38 -19.49 6.22
N MET A 118 -9.50 -18.87 5.84
CA MET A 118 -9.48 -17.65 5.05
C MET A 118 -8.93 -16.44 5.84
N ARG A 119 -9.20 -16.37 7.15
CA ARG A 119 -8.61 -15.38 8.04
C ARG A 119 -7.10 -15.50 8.09
N ARG A 120 -6.60 -16.73 8.22
CA ARG A 120 -5.16 -17.00 8.16
C ARG A 120 -4.56 -16.54 6.83
N ASP A 121 -5.20 -16.81 5.70
CA ASP A 121 -4.71 -16.41 4.38
C ASP A 121 -4.65 -14.89 4.25
N ALA A 122 -5.67 -14.17 4.73
CA ALA A 122 -5.69 -12.71 4.73
C ALA A 122 -4.60 -12.11 5.64
N LEU A 123 -4.35 -12.70 6.82
CA LEU A 123 -3.30 -12.27 7.75
C LEU A 123 -1.90 -12.47 7.15
N LEU A 124 -1.66 -13.62 6.51
CA LEU A 124 -0.41 -13.91 5.81
C LEU A 124 -0.21 -12.98 4.62
N GLY A 125 -1.25 -12.77 3.81
CA GLY A 125 -1.25 -11.81 2.71
C GLY A 125 -0.90 -10.41 3.19
N SER A 126 -1.59 -9.94 4.23
CA SER A 126 -1.31 -8.65 4.89
C SER A 126 0.14 -8.54 5.36
N ALA A 127 0.66 -9.56 6.04
CA ALA A 127 2.03 -9.58 6.54
C ALA A 127 3.07 -9.45 5.42
N ARG A 128 2.88 -10.15 4.29
CA ARG A 128 3.74 -10.03 3.10
C ARG A 128 3.73 -8.59 2.56
N VAL A 129 2.54 -7.99 2.43
CA VAL A 129 2.41 -6.62 1.91
C VAL A 129 3.01 -5.59 2.86
N TYR A 130 2.82 -5.75 4.16
CA TYR A 130 3.41 -4.85 5.17
C TYR A 130 4.94 -4.92 5.17
N LEU A 131 5.55 -6.10 4.98
CA LEU A 131 7.00 -6.21 4.83
C LEU A 131 7.51 -5.49 3.59
N GLU A 132 6.81 -5.65 2.46
CA GLU A 132 7.18 -4.98 1.21
C GLU A 132 7.04 -3.45 1.33
N ALA A 133 5.99 -2.99 2.00
CA ALA A 133 5.72 -1.58 2.28
C ALA A 133 6.63 -0.98 3.38
N LYS A 134 7.62 -1.73 3.89
CA LYS A 134 8.54 -1.30 4.96
C LYS A 134 7.83 -0.94 6.27
N LEU A 135 6.77 -1.68 6.59
CA LEU A 135 5.99 -1.58 7.83
C LEU A 135 6.15 -2.84 8.70
N PRO A 136 7.36 -3.19 9.17
CA PRO A 136 7.63 -4.47 9.82
C PRO A 136 6.88 -4.67 11.14
N ARG A 137 6.52 -3.60 11.86
CA ARG A 137 5.69 -3.71 13.08
C ARG A 137 4.28 -4.19 12.79
N ALA A 138 3.68 -3.76 11.68
CA ALA A 138 2.36 -4.19 11.28
C ALA A 138 2.40 -5.67 10.84
N ALA A 139 3.40 -6.04 10.04
CA ALA A 139 3.65 -7.43 9.65
C ALA A 139 3.80 -8.35 10.87
N LEU A 140 4.59 -7.95 11.87
CA LEU A 140 4.82 -8.73 13.09
C LEU A 140 3.51 -9.01 13.85
N ARG A 141 2.61 -8.02 13.95
CA ARG A 141 1.31 -8.22 14.60
C ARG A 141 0.47 -9.25 13.84
N SER A 142 0.36 -9.11 12.52
CA SER A 142 -0.40 -10.05 11.69
C SER A 142 0.15 -11.47 11.75
N CYS A 143 1.48 -11.66 11.80
CA CYS A 143 2.09 -12.98 11.92
C CYS A 143 1.77 -13.65 13.26
N ARG A 144 1.79 -12.90 14.36
CA ARG A 144 1.54 -13.43 15.72
C ARG A 144 0.11 -13.88 15.94
N GLU A 145 -0.84 -13.35 15.19
CA GLU A 145 -2.22 -13.84 15.20
C GLU A 145 -2.34 -15.23 14.55
N VAL A 146 -1.41 -15.61 13.67
CA VAL A 146 -1.39 -16.91 13.00
C VAL A 146 -0.48 -17.88 13.75
N SER A 147 -1.07 -18.77 14.53
CA SER A 147 -0.31 -19.83 15.23
C SER A 147 -0.14 -21.09 14.37
N GLY A 148 0.97 -21.81 14.58
CA GLY A 148 1.19 -23.15 14.00
C GLY A 148 1.42 -23.19 12.48
N ASN A 149 1.77 -22.06 11.86
CA ASN A 149 2.07 -21.98 10.43
C ASN A 149 3.54 -21.60 10.20
N ASP A 150 4.26 -22.41 9.44
CA ASP A 150 5.69 -22.19 9.16
C ASP A 150 5.93 -20.93 8.35
N GLU A 151 5.00 -20.58 7.45
CA GLU A 151 5.09 -19.34 6.69
C GLU A 151 4.94 -18.12 7.59
N ALA A 152 3.97 -18.13 8.52
CA ALA A 152 3.77 -17.05 9.48
C ALA A 152 5.04 -16.79 10.30
N ARG A 153 5.68 -17.86 10.79
CA ARG A 153 6.93 -17.82 11.55
C ARG A 153 8.11 -17.32 10.72
N LEU A 154 8.19 -17.70 9.44
CA LEU A 154 9.21 -17.17 8.52
C LEU A 154 9.04 -15.66 8.30
N LEU A 155 7.80 -15.19 8.10
CA LEU A 155 7.48 -13.77 7.97
C LEU A 155 7.71 -13.01 9.28
N GLU A 156 7.41 -13.61 10.44
CA GLU A 156 7.74 -13.08 11.76
C GLU A 156 9.24 -12.89 11.92
N ALA A 157 10.05 -13.90 11.57
CA ALA A 157 11.50 -13.80 11.64
C ALA A 157 12.04 -12.65 10.77
N ARG A 158 11.50 -12.48 9.56
CA ARG A 158 11.82 -11.35 8.68
C ARG A 158 11.48 -10.01 9.32
N ALA A 159 10.26 -9.89 9.87
CA ALA A 159 9.82 -8.67 10.54
C ALA A 159 10.71 -8.33 11.75
N CYS A 160 11.04 -9.32 12.57
CA CYS A 160 11.95 -9.18 13.72
C CYS A 160 13.36 -8.77 13.27
N ARG A 161 13.88 -9.32 12.16
CA ARG A 161 15.17 -8.93 11.60
C ARG A 161 15.18 -7.46 11.14
N GLU A 162 14.12 -6.99 10.49
CA GLU A 162 13.99 -5.58 10.08
C GLU A 162 13.84 -4.61 11.27
N LEU A 163 13.38 -5.11 12.43
CA LEU A 163 13.27 -4.36 13.68
C LEU A 163 14.51 -4.48 14.59
N ASP A 164 15.56 -5.18 14.13
CA ASP A 164 16.75 -5.53 14.91
C ASP A 164 16.43 -6.30 16.22
N LEU A 165 15.30 -7.03 16.27
CA LEU A 165 14.89 -7.93 17.35
C LEU A 165 15.48 -9.33 17.14
N PHE A 166 16.80 -9.44 17.24
CA PHE A 166 17.53 -10.64 16.82
C PHE A 166 17.21 -11.91 17.62
N ASP A 167 16.98 -11.80 18.93
CA ASP A 167 16.61 -12.94 19.79
C ASP A 167 15.25 -13.53 19.39
N GLU A 168 14.28 -12.66 19.13
CA GLU A 168 12.94 -13.05 18.67
C GLU A 168 13.01 -13.68 17.27
N ALA A 169 13.81 -13.10 16.37
CA ALA A 169 14.03 -13.66 15.04
C ALA A 169 14.63 -15.07 15.09
N ARG A 170 15.60 -15.32 15.98
CA ARG A 170 16.18 -16.67 16.17
C ARG A 170 15.16 -17.65 16.71
N THR A 171 14.34 -17.21 17.65
CA THR A 171 13.28 -18.03 18.25
C THR A 171 12.26 -18.44 17.18
N ALA A 172 11.83 -17.51 16.33
CA ALA A 172 10.91 -17.77 15.24
C ALA A 172 11.47 -18.76 14.19
N LEU A 173 12.79 -18.78 13.98
CA LEU A 173 13.48 -19.68 13.03
C LEU A 173 13.95 -21.01 13.64
N SER A 174 13.72 -21.25 14.93
CA SER A 174 14.26 -22.42 15.64
C SER A 174 13.76 -23.74 15.04
N ASP A 175 12.47 -23.81 14.74
CA ASP A 175 11.79 -25.02 14.25
C ASP A 175 11.71 -25.11 12.72
N ILE A 176 12.19 -24.11 11.97
CA ILE A 176 11.95 -23.99 10.51
C ILE A 176 13.25 -24.09 9.75
N ASP A 177 13.31 -24.93 8.71
CA ASP A 177 14.49 -24.96 7.84
C ASP A 177 14.52 -23.80 6.83
N ALA A 178 15.11 -22.67 7.24
CA ALA A 178 15.26 -21.47 6.42
C ALA A 178 16.71 -20.97 6.39
N PRO A 179 17.63 -21.64 5.66
CA PRO A 179 19.06 -21.31 5.67
C PRO A 179 19.35 -19.90 5.16
N ARG A 180 18.59 -19.43 4.15
CA ARG A 180 18.72 -18.07 3.62
C ARG A 180 18.40 -17.02 4.68
N GLU A 181 17.31 -17.17 5.43
CA GLU A 181 16.90 -16.18 6.43
C GLU A 181 17.89 -16.17 7.61
N ARG A 182 18.39 -17.34 8.03
CA ARG A 182 19.45 -17.43 9.04
C ARG A 182 20.72 -16.71 8.61
N ALA A 183 21.14 -16.85 7.35
CA ALA A 183 22.31 -16.15 6.83
C ALA A 183 22.12 -14.62 6.82
N LEU A 184 20.94 -14.15 6.41
CA LEU A 184 20.61 -12.72 6.43
C LEU A 184 20.58 -12.15 7.85
N LEU A 185 20.02 -12.90 8.80
CA LEU A 185 20.00 -12.54 10.22
C LEU A 185 21.43 -12.41 10.77
N GLN A 186 22.28 -13.41 10.55
CA GLN A 186 23.68 -13.38 10.99
C GLN A 186 24.47 -12.22 10.37
N ALA A 187 24.24 -11.92 9.09
CA ALA A 187 24.87 -10.78 8.42
C ALA A 187 24.45 -9.46 9.09
N ARG A 188 23.16 -9.29 9.39
CA ARG A 188 22.62 -8.11 10.07
C ARG A 188 23.18 -7.96 11.49
N GLU A 189 23.26 -9.03 12.25
CA GLU A 189 23.86 -9.04 13.60
C GLU A 189 25.33 -8.61 13.58
N ARG A 190 26.12 -9.11 12.61
CA ARG A 190 27.52 -8.72 12.44
C ARG A 190 27.67 -7.23 12.09
N ALA A 191 26.81 -6.72 11.21
CA ALA A 191 26.78 -5.30 10.87
C ALA A 191 26.44 -4.45 12.10
N TYR A 192 25.40 -4.84 12.86
CA TYR A 192 25.01 -4.17 14.10
C TYR A 192 26.15 -4.17 15.13
N ALA A 193 26.81 -5.31 15.36
CA ALA A 193 27.92 -5.43 16.29
C ALA A 193 29.13 -4.58 15.87
N THR A 194 29.42 -4.49 14.57
CA THR A 194 30.51 -3.66 14.04
C THR A 194 30.19 -2.18 14.23
N ASN A 195 28.98 -1.76 13.88
CA ASN A 195 28.52 -0.38 14.02
C ASN A 195 28.50 0.05 15.48
N SER A 196 28.00 -0.81 16.39
CA SER A 196 28.01 -0.56 17.83
C SER A 196 29.43 -0.36 18.36
N LYS A 197 30.40 -1.20 17.97
CA LYS A 197 31.81 -1.02 18.35
C LYS A 197 32.39 0.31 17.86
N VAL A 198 32.08 0.72 16.63
CA VAL A 198 32.55 2.00 16.07
C VAL A 198 31.96 3.18 16.85
N VAL A 199 30.66 3.13 17.15
CA VAL A 199 29.96 4.15 17.93
C VAL A 199 30.51 4.22 19.36
N SER A 200 30.69 3.09 20.04
CA SER A 200 31.28 3.04 21.39
C SER A 200 32.70 3.60 21.40
N LYS A 201 33.55 3.26 20.42
CA LYS A 201 34.90 3.83 20.30
C LYS A 201 34.86 5.35 20.11
N ARG A 202 33.91 5.88 19.33
CA ARG A 202 33.74 7.33 19.16
C ARG A 202 33.28 8.02 20.45
N ILE A 203 32.35 7.42 21.18
CA ILE A 203 31.84 7.99 22.43
C ILE A 203 32.94 7.99 23.51
N VAL A 204 33.61 6.85 23.71
CA VAL A 204 34.65 6.69 24.73
C VAL A 204 35.94 7.41 24.35
N GLY A 205 36.35 7.36 23.08
CA GLY A 205 37.54 8.06 22.57
C GLY A 205 37.34 9.58 22.43
N GLY A 206 36.13 10.03 22.10
CA GLY A 206 35.79 11.46 22.02
C GLY A 206 35.71 12.14 23.39
N LEU A 207 35.46 11.40 24.46
CA LEU A 207 35.60 11.88 25.84
C LEU A 207 37.05 12.20 26.22
N HIS A 208 38.04 11.52 25.61
CA HIS A 208 39.46 11.81 25.81
C HIS A 208 39.97 12.99 24.96
N GLN A 209 39.28 13.38 23.88
CA GLN A 209 39.71 14.49 23.02
C GLN A 209 39.17 15.87 23.45
N LYS A 210 38.20 15.95 24.38
CA LYS A 210 37.64 17.23 24.85
C LYS A 210 38.56 18.08 25.75
N LYS A 211 39.82 17.67 25.97
CA LYS A 211 40.86 18.55 26.57
C LYS A 211 41.77 19.24 25.55
N LEU A 212 41.60 19.00 24.25
CA LEU A 212 42.39 19.63 23.20
C LEU A 212 41.48 20.12 22.08
N GLN A 213 41.00 21.36 22.22
CA GLN A 213 40.74 22.35 21.14
C GLN A 213 39.58 23.28 21.53
N LYS A 214 39.94 24.41 22.13
CA LYS A 214 39.20 25.66 21.92
C LYS A 214 39.49 26.08 20.47
N GLY A 215 38.44 26.13 19.65
CA GLY A 215 38.46 26.64 18.29
C GLY A 215 38.79 25.57 17.26
N ILE A 216 37.77 25.16 16.50
CA ILE A 216 37.75 24.91 15.04
C ILE A 216 36.38 24.24 14.74
N LEU A 217 35.79 24.68 13.63
CA LEU A 217 34.44 24.42 13.11
C LEU A 217 34.02 22.93 13.05
N PRO A 218 32.70 22.63 13.00
CA PRO A 218 32.21 21.25 12.92
C PRO A 218 32.51 20.66 11.54
N ALA A 219 33.47 19.73 11.48
CA ALA A 219 33.85 19.06 10.24
C ALA A 219 33.38 17.60 10.22
N SER A 220 32.65 17.29 9.14
CA SER A 220 32.59 16.03 8.41
C SER A 220 31.78 14.86 8.99
N ILE A 221 30.78 14.48 8.20
CA ILE A 221 30.12 13.18 8.17
C ILE A 221 31.22 12.08 8.06
N PRO A 222 31.13 10.97 8.82
CA PRO A 222 32.12 9.91 8.77
C PRO A 222 32.23 9.27 7.39
N ALA A 223 33.45 8.96 6.96
CA ALA A 223 33.75 8.37 5.65
C ALA A 223 32.93 7.10 5.33
N CYS A 224 32.57 6.29 6.33
CA CYS A 224 31.77 5.08 6.14
C CYS A 224 30.28 5.33 5.80
N GLN A 225 29.75 6.54 6.04
CA GLN A 225 28.43 6.95 5.56
C GLN A 225 28.49 7.59 4.18
N ARG A 226 29.69 7.94 3.70
CA ARG A 226 29.90 8.51 2.36
C ARG A 226 29.77 7.44 1.30
N ASP A 227 30.35 6.26 1.54
CA ASP A 227 30.28 5.13 0.60
C ASP A 227 28.84 4.60 0.44
N GLU A 228 28.05 4.48 1.52
CA GLU A 228 26.64 4.08 1.43
C GLU A 228 25.75 5.14 0.75
N LEU A 229 26.06 6.43 0.92
CA LEU A 229 25.37 7.53 0.23
C LEU A 229 25.79 7.64 -1.24
N ASP A 230 27.04 7.35 -1.56
CA ASP A 230 27.57 7.34 -2.94
C ASP A 230 27.06 6.10 -3.71
N ASP A 231 26.94 4.94 -3.06
CA ASP A 231 26.30 3.73 -3.59
C ASP A 231 24.78 3.92 -3.77
N ALA A 232 24.11 4.61 -2.83
CA ALA A 232 22.69 4.95 -2.97
C ALA A 232 22.44 6.08 -3.98
N ALA A 233 23.43 6.91 -4.29
CA ALA A 233 23.36 7.98 -5.29
C ALA A 233 23.72 7.50 -6.71
N GLN A 234 24.36 6.35 -6.87
CA GLN A 234 24.67 5.77 -8.18
C GLN A 234 23.44 5.60 -9.08
N PRO A 235 22.30 5.02 -8.63
CA PRO A 235 21.12 4.86 -9.47
C PRO A 235 20.52 6.19 -9.93
N ILE A 236 20.62 7.23 -9.10
CA ILE A 236 20.12 8.58 -9.40
C ILE A 236 21.02 9.26 -10.44
N LYS A 237 22.34 9.06 -10.36
CA LYS A 237 23.28 9.55 -11.38
C LYS A 237 23.10 8.83 -12.71
N THR A 238 22.90 7.51 -12.70
CA THR A 238 22.63 6.74 -13.94
C THR A 238 21.29 7.14 -14.56
N ALA A 239 20.26 7.41 -13.74
CA ALA A 239 18.98 7.91 -14.22
C ALA A 239 19.08 9.33 -14.79
N ALA A 240 19.86 10.21 -14.15
CA ALA A 240 20.10 11.57 -14.64
C ALA A 240 20.91 11.60 -15.94
N GLU A 241 21.92 10.73 -16.08
CA GLU A 241 22.69 10.57 -17.31
C GLU A 241 21.85 9.97 -18.45
N ALA A 242 21.01 8.97 -18.15
CA ALA A 242 20.06 8.42 -19.10
C ALA A 242 19.01 9.46 -19.55
N PHE A 243 18.55 10.32 -18.64
CA PHE A 243 17.63 11.39 -18.95
C PHE A 243 18.30 12.51 -19.77
N SER A 244 19.54 12.88 -19.43
CA SER A 244 20.31 13.87 -20.19
C SER A 244 20.60 13.39 -21.62
N SER A 245 20.97 12.11 -21.78
CA SER A 245 21.15 11.49 -23.09
C SER A 245 19.85 11.44 -23.90
N LEU A 246 18.71 11.18 -23.26
CA LEU A 246 17.40 11.20 -23.90
C LEU A 246 17.01 12.61 -24.38
N VAL A 247 17.27 13.63 -23.55
CA VAL A 247 17.01 15.04 -23.90
C VAL A 247 17.90 15.48 -25.05
N GLU A 248 19.19 15.13 -25.05
CA GLU A 248 20.11 15.41 -26.16
C GLU A 248 19.69 14.73 -27.47
N THR A 249 19.10 13.53 -27.41
CA THR A 249 18.55 12.86 -28.61
C THR A 249 17.26 13.50 -29.12
N LEU A 250 16.50 14.19 -28.27
CA LEU A 250 15.25 14.87 -28.64
C LEU A 250 15.48 16.29 -29.19
N ASP A 251 16.54 16.96 -28.75
CA ASP A 251 16.98 18.25 -29.29
C ASP A 251 17.79 18.11 -30.60
N GLY A 252 18.09 16.86 -31.00
CA GLY A 252 18.96 16.50 -32.12
C GLY A 252 18.45 16.86 -33.51
N ASP A 253 17.29 16.35 -33.98
CA ASP A 253 16.97 16.50 -35.42
C ASP A 253 15.47 16.56 -35.82
N ASP A 254 14.48 16.39 -34.93
CA ASP A 254 13.09 16.15 -35.39
C ASP A 254 12.05 17.28 -35.15
N ILE A 255 12.42 18.42 -34.56
CA ILE A 255 11.44 19.49 -34.24
C ILE A 255 11.30 20.54 -35.36
N LYS A 256 12.23 20.59 -36.33
CA LYS A 256 12.19 21.63 -37.39
C LYS A 256 11.16 21.37 -38.49
N ASP A 257 10.63 20.15 -38.64
CA ASP A 257 9.75 19.80 -39.76
C ASP A 257 8.24 19.79 -39.45
N ARG A 258 7.82 20.14 -38.22
CA ARG A 258 6.38 20.14 -37.86
C ARG A 258 5.63 21.46 -38.06
N SER A 259 6.28 22.52 -38.55
CA SER A 259 5.62 23.82 -38.74
C SER A 259 4.98 24.04 -40.13
N SER A 260 5.02 23.05 -41.05
CA SER A 260 4.48 23.24 -42.42
C SER A 260 3.14 22.56 -42.73
N LEU A 261 2.43 21.99 -41.75
CA LEU A 261 1.19 21.24 -41.99
C LEU A 261 -0.03 21.82 -41.26
N MET A 262 -0.32 23.11 -41.46
CA MET A 262 -1.66 23.68 -41.30
C MET A 262 -1.80 24.96 -42.13
N CYS A 263 -2.11 24.80 -43.42
CA CYS A 263 -2.77 25.81 -44.26
C CYS A 263 -3.12 25.20 -45.62
N THR A 264 -4.24 24.48 -45.68
CA THR A 264 -5.14 24.34 -46.86
C THR A 264 -6.46 23.76 -46.39
#